data_AF-A0A9E4MM14-F1
#
_entry.id   AF-A0A9E4MM14-F1
#
_cell.length_a   1.000
_cell.length_b   1.000
_cell.length_c   1.000
_cell.angle_alpha   90.00
_cell.angle_beta   90.00
_cell.angle_gamma   90.00
#
_symmetry.space_group_name_H-M   'P 1'
#
loop_
_entity.id
_entity.type
_entity.pdbx_description
1 polymer ?
#
loop_
_entity_poly.entity_id
_entity_poly.type
_entity_poly.pdbx_seq_one_letter_code
_entity_poly.pdbx_strand_id
1 'polypeptide(L)'
;MARSSIVDRLVRRYWVRRPAIRAPADGSTDWFAGGAGPRHPGSGRHLVPAIVLAAIACTPTDDRAAELAAREVGNPGGENYGEFGPPDAYEGDSPHPFYGAENEWSRRMFDERSADLYYKRRGQRQLLEILDGNPTRAIELADARLEEDPVDAESLFIKTVALTQLGRIADAEQGMHAAIVAGMPVGRFLAGPRDLLAPLATTESFALHSASPNNAIVHGPMLGAVTDTTASVWVRTAEATRFEVVATADGERHIASGATAADRDYTGTAVLNGLSPDTTYSYQVLVAENQQPPRSQPPGDGPRTPSSRPAAGSTSRRQSQSPTYNLRTSPPAGSPGTFTV
;
A
#
# COMPACT_ATOMS: atom_id res chain seq x y z
N MET A 1 -1.62 -8.16 -31.04
CA MET A 1 -2.35 -8.45 -29.78
C MET A 1 -1.52 -7.92 -28.63
N ALA A 2 -1.93 -6.78 -28.05
CA ALA A 2 -1.15 -6.07 -27.04
C ALA A 2 -1.29 -6.73 -25.66
N ARG A 3 -0.17 -7.23 -25.11
CA ARG A 3 -0.07 -7.63 -23.69
C ARG A 3 0.31 -6.39 -22.89
N SER A 4 -0.69 -5.69 -22.35
CA SER A 4 -0.46 -4.65 -21.34
C SER A 4 0.05 -5.34 -20.07
N SER A 5 1.23 -4.93 -19.60
CA SER A 5 1.84 -5.52 -18.40
C SER A 5 0.96 -5.22 -17.18
N ILE A 6 0.89 -6.15 -16.23
CA ILE A 6 0.15 -5.94 -14.96
C ILE A 6 0.72 -4.74 -14.17
N VAL A 7 2.00 -4.42 -14.38
CA VAL A 7 2.66 -3.22 -13.86
C VAL A 7 2.00 -1.95 -14.42
N ASP A 8 1.68 -1.89 -15.71
CA ASP A 8 0.98 -0.73 -16.31
C ASP A 8 -0.44 -0.54 -15.75
N ARG A 9 -1.12 -1.63 -15.38
CA ARG A 9 -2.48 -1.57 -14.82
C ARG A 9 -2.49 -1.10 -13.36
N LEU A 10 -1.45 -1.39 -12.60
CA LEU A 10 -1.29 -0.89 -11.24
C LEU A 10 -0.91 0.60 -11.25
N VAL A 11 0.01 1.03 -12.11
CA VAL A 11 0.44 2.45 -12.19
C VAL A 11 -0.72 3.39 -12.53
N ARG A 12 -1.65 2.99 -13.41
CA ARG A 12 -2.80 3.84 -13.83
C ARG A 12 -3.89 4.03 -12.77
N ARG A 13 -3.97 3.17 -11.74
CA ARG A 13 -5.10 3.16 -10.79
C ARG A 13 -4.93 4.09 -9.58
N TYR A 14 -3.75 4.68 -9.40
CA TYR A 14 -3.35 5.34 -8.14
C TYR A 14 -3.18 6.86 -8.17
N TRP A 15 -3.50 7.56 -9.27
CA TRP A 15 -3.24 9.00 -9.36
C TRP A 15 -4.50 9.86 -9.52
N VAL A 16 -4.71 10.77 -8.56
CA VAL A 16 -5.65 11.91 -8.64
C VAL A 16 -4.83 13.16 -8.99
N ARG A 17 -5.22 13.88 -10.05
CA ARG A 17 -4.63 15.17 -10.44
C ARG A 17 -4.68 16.17 -9.27
N ARG A 18 -3.51 16.70 -8.86
CA ARG A 18 -3.45 17.95 -8.09
C ARG A 18 -3.38 19.15 -9.06
N PRO A 19 -3.95 20.31 -8.71
CA PRO A 19 -3.74 21.54 -9.48
C PRO A 19 -2.30 22.05 -9.30
N ALA A 20 -1.72 22.56 -10.38
CA ALA A 20 -0.35 23.06 -10.44
C ALA A 20 -0.12 24.24 -9.48
N ILE A 21 0.91 24.14 -8.64
CA ILE A 21 1.46 25.25 -7.85
C ILE A 21 2.69 25.75 -8.60
N ARG A 22 2.69 27.02 -9.01
CA ARG A 22 3.86 27.69 -9.61
C ARG A 22 4.92 27.95 -8.52
N ALA A 23 6.11 27.38 -8.67
CA ALA A 23 7.28 27.77 -7.89
C ALA A 23 7.97 29.01 -8.51
N PRO A 24 8.62 29.87 -7.70
CA PRO A 24 9.33 31.05 -8.19
C PRO A 24 10.70 30.70 -8.77
N ALA A 25 11.18 31.60 -9.62
CA ALA A 25 12.43 31.50 -10.34
C ALA A 25 13.56 32.24 -9.60
N ASP A 26 14.41 31.50 -8.88
CA ASP A 26 15.76 31.95 -8.55
C ASP A 26 16.66 30.74 -8.27
N GLY A 27 17.42 30.36 -9.30
CA GLY A 27 18.51 29.41 -9.16
C GLY A 27 19.70 30.02 -8.44
N SER A 28 20.17 29.36 -7.39
CA SER A 28 21.57 29.41 -6.97
C SER A 28 21.97 28.10 -6.28
N THR A 29 22.79 27.31 -6.96
CA THR A 29 23.60 26.21 -6.41
C THR A 29 24.93 26.76 -5.94
N ASP A 30 25.47 26.29 -4.79
CA ASP A 30 26.93 26.22 -4.62
C ASP A 30 27.46 25.41 -3.39
N TRP A 31 28.46 24.56 -3.69
CA TRP A 31 29.51 23.86 -2.87
C TRP A 31 29.14 22.70 -1.90
N PHE A 32 29.92 21.61 -1.71
CA PHE A 32 31.37 21.32 -1.80
C PHE A 32 31.72 19.86 -2.19
N ALA A 33 32.91 19.68 -2.78
CA ALA A 33 33.56 18.41 -3.12
C ALA A 33 34.83 18.13 -2.27
N GLY A 34 35.25 16.85 -2.19
CA GLY A 34 36.58 16.39 -1.74
C GLY A 34 36.49 14.98 -1.14
N GLY A 35 37.36 13.98 -1.38
CA GLY A 35 38.61 13.82 -2.11
C GLY A 35 39.08 12.36 -1.86
N ALA A 36 39.89 11.79 -2.77
CA ALA A 36 40.15 10.34 -2.87
C ALA A 36 41.53 9.86 -2.33
N GLY A 37 41.57 8.57 -1.91
CA GLY A 37 42.69 7.62 -2.07
C GLY A 37 43.55 7.30 -0.82
N PRO A 38 44.35 6.18 -0.78
CA PRO A 38 44.51 5.07 -1.73
C PRO A 38 44.48 3.63 -1.11
N ARG A 39 44.67 2.62 -1.99
CA ARG A 39 44.66 1.14 -1.81
C ARG A 39 46.01 0.55 -1.33
N HIS A 40 46.04 -0.65 -0.73
CA HIS A 40 46.75 -1.89 -1.20
C HIS A 40 46.64 -3.11 -0.23
N PRO A 41 47.12 -4.35 -0.55
CA PRO A 41 46.29 -5.57 -0.60
C PRO A 41 46.68 -6.71 0.38
N GLY A 42 45.90 -7.81 0.40
CA GLY A 42 46.28 -9.05 1.10
C GLY A 42 45.48 -10.27 0.63
N SER A 43 46.19 -11.32 0.24
CA SER A 43 45.78 -12.59 -0.37
C SER A 43 45.20 -13.63 0.60
N GLY A 44 44.40 -14.57 0.08
CA GLY A 44 44.16 -15.86 0.73
C GLY A 44 43.26 -16.80 -0.10
N ARG A 45 43.89 -17.74 -0.82
CA ARG A 45 43.22 -18.82 -1.57
C ARG A 45 42.93 -20.00 -0.63
N HIS A 46 41.74 -20.59 -0.71
CA HIS A 46 41.53 -22.01 -0.38
C HIS A 46 40.51 -22.65 -1.34
N LEU A 47 40.94 -23.79 -1.90
CA LEU A 47 40.24 -24.71 -2.80
C LEU A 47 39.63 -25.86 -1.99
N VAL A 48 38.36 -26.20 -2.18
CA VAL A 48 37.68 -27.44 -1.72
C VAL A 48 36.59 -27.79 -2.76
N PRO A 49 36.28 -29.08 -3.05
CA PRO A 49 36.00 -29.54 -4.41
C PRO A 49 34.53 -29.52 -4.84
N ALA A 50 34.35 -29.59 -6.17
CA ALA A 50 33.09 -29.57 -6.89
C ALA A 50 32.25 -30.84 -6.67
N ILE A 51 30.98 -30.64 -6.31
CA ILE A 51 29.91 -31.63 -6.45
C ILE A 51 29.08 -31.24 -7.68
N VAL A 52 29.00 -32.16 -8.64
CA VAL A 52 28.21 -32.00 -9.87
C VAL A 52 26.75 -32.30 -9.54
N LEU A 53 25.91 -31.26 -9.48
CA LEU A 53 24.45 -31.38 -9.62
C LEU A 53 24.05 -30.88 -11.00
N ALA A 54 23.41 -31.74 -11.79
CA ALA A 54 22.84 -31.37 -13.07
C ALA A 54 21.58 -30.50 -12.82
N ALA A 55 21.71 -29.19 -13.02
CA ALA A 55 20.58 -28.28 -13.11
C ALA A 55 20.09 -28.22 -14.57
N ILE A 56 18.81 -28.47 -14.78
CA ILE A 56 18.12 -28.15 -16.04
C ILE A 56 18.05 -26.62 -16.10
N ALA A 57 18.91 -26.01 -16.90
CA ALA A 57 18.92 -24.58 -17.13
C ALA A 57 17.76 -24.19 -18.06
N CYS A 58 16.71 -23.57 -17.51
CA CYS A 58 15.86 -22.67 -18.30
C CYS A 58 16.66 -21.38 -18.51
N THR A 59 17.25 -21.22 -19.69
CA THR A 59 17.90 -19.96 -20.07
C THR A 59 16.83 -18.86 -20.24
N PRO A 60 17.07 -17.65 -19.70
CA PRO A 60 16.30 -16.47 -20.11
C PRO A 60 16.42 -16.31 -21.63
N THR A 61 15.33 -15.98 -22.32
CA THR A 61 15.38 -15.64 -23.75
C THR A 61 16.38 -14.50 -23.97
N ASP A 62 17.36 -14.72 -24.86
CA ASP A 62 18.52 -13.86 -25.12
C ASP A 62 18.14 -12.37 -25.36
N ASP A 63 16.93 -12.10 -25.84
CA ASP A 63 16.43 -10.75 -26.10
C ASP A 63 16.32 -9.87 -24.85
N ARG A 64 16.01 -10.44 -23.68
CA ARG A 64 15.76 -9.65 -22.46
C ARG A 64 17.03 -9.32 -21.68
N ALA A 65 18.04 -10.18 -21.76
CA ALA A 65 19.36 -9.88 -21.22
C ALA A 65 20.07 -8.79 -22.05
N ALA A 66 19.88 -8.81 -23.37
CA ALA A 66 20.38 -7.77 -24.27
C ALA A 66 19.68 -6.41 -24.05
N GLU A 67 18.36 -6.39 -23.81
CA GLU A 67 17.61 -5.17 -23.48
C GLU A 67 18.11 -4.51 -22.18
N LEU A 68 18.41 -5.31 -21.15
CA LEU A 68 18.93 -4.83 -19.87
C LEU A 68 20.37 -4.29 -20.00
N ALA A 69 21.22 -4.98 -20.76
CA ALA A 69 22.59 -4.55 -21.01
C ALA A 69 22.63 -3.24 -21.83
N ALA A 70 21.74 -3.07 -22.81
CA ALA A 70 21.65 -1.83 -23.59
C ALA A 70 21.23 -0.61 -22.74
N ARG A 71 20.46 -0.82 -21.66
CA ARG A 71 20.08 0.25 -20.72
C ARG A 71 21.20 0.62 -19.73
N GLU A 72 22.08 -0.32 -19.37
CA GLU A 72 23.22 -0.05 -18.49
C GLU A 72 24.35 0.76 -19.14
N VAL A 73 24.51 0.66 -20.46
CA VAL A 73 25.61 1.35 -21.19
C VAL A 73 25.35 2.86 -21.33
N GLY A 74 24.14 3.34 -21.01
CA GLY A 74 23.70 4.71 -21.31
C GLY A 74 24.14 5.83 -20.35
N ASN A 75 24.71 5.58 -19.16
CA ASN A 75 24.99 6.70 -18.25
C ASN A 75 26.07 6.46 -17.17
N PRO A 76 27.36 6.71 -17.46
CA PRO A 76 28.43 6.56 -16.49
C PRO A 76 28.83 7.85 -15.75
N GLY A 77 28.05 8.94 -15.80
CA GLY A 77 28.49 10.21 -15.20
C GLY A 77 27.39 11.20 -14.86
N GLY A 78 27.00 11.25 -13.59
CA GLY A 78 26.90 12.45 -12.74
C GLY A 78 26.03 13.66 -13.10
N GLU A 79 25.55 13.85 -14.33
CA GLU A 79 24.82 15.07 -14.75
C GLU A 79 23.34 14.84 -15.05
N ASN A 80 22.91 13.58 -15.09
CA ASN A 80 21.50 13.18 -15.14
C ASN A 80 21.18 12.40 -13.86
N TYR A 81 20.85 13.10 -12.77
CA TYR A 81 20.12 12.47 -11.67
C TYR A 81 18.85 11.88 -12.28
N GLY A 82 18.74 10.55 -12.27
CA GLY A 82 17.74 9.89 -13.08
C GLY A 82 16.34 10.22 -12.59
N GLU A 83 15.55 10.85 -13.46
CA GLU A 83 14.19 11.21 -13.14
C GLU A 83 13.28 10.11 -13.66
N PHE A 84 12.90 9.23 -12.75
CA PHE A 84 12.10 8.06 -13.09
C PHE A 84 10.64 8.40 -12.85
N GLY A 85 9.96 8.79 -13.93
CA GLY A 85 8.52 8.99 -13.98
C GLY A 85 7.86 7.98 -14.94
N PRO A 86 6.60 7.59 -14.72
CA PRO A 86 5.82 6.91 -15.76
C PRO A 86 5.63 7.83 -16.99
N PRO A 87 5.25 7.31 -18.17
CA PRO A 87 5.16 8.12 -19.40
C PRO A 87 4.23 9.34 -19.30
N ASP A 88 3.21 9.27 -18.45
CA ASP A 88 2.27 10.35 -18.16
C ASP A 88 2.80 11.40 -17.16
N ALA A 89 3.97 11.17 -16.59
CA ALA A 89 4.65 12.13 -15.74
C ALA A 89 5.43 13.20 -16.50
N TYR A 90 5.57 13.09 -17.80
CA TYR A 90 6.27 14.09 -18.63
C TYR A 90 5.23 14.99 -19.31
N GLU A 91 5.36 16.30 -19.14
CA GLU A 91 4.51 17.29 -19.81
C GLU A 91 5.26 17.94 -20.98
N GLY A 92 4.69 17.81 -22.18
CA GLY A 92 5.28 18.34 -23.42
C GLY A 92 6.64 17.71 -23.71
N ASP A 93 7.63 18.55 -24.02
CA ASP A 93 9.01 18.16 -24.29
C ASP A 93 9.91 18.32 -23.04
N SER A 94 9.33 18.41 -21.84
CA SER A 94 10.10 18.51 -20.60
C SER A 94 10.97 17.26 -20.44
N PRO A 95 12.31 17.41 -20.28
CA PRO A 95 13.17 16.29 -19.94
C PRO A 95 12.88 15.75 -18.53
N HIS A 96 12.18 16.56 -17.72
CA HIS A 96 11.90 16.31 -16.32
C HIS A 96 10.43 15.94 -16.09
N PRO A 97 10.14 14.82 -15.38
CA PRO A 97 8.79 14.47 -15.03
C PRO A 97 8.29 15.38 -13.90
N PHE A 98 7.04 15.83 -13.98
CA PHE A 98 6.43 16.64 -12.91
C PHE A 98 6.10 15.82 -11.64
N TYR A 99 6.18 14.48 -11.72
CA TYR A 99 6.18 13.58 -10.57
C TYR A 99 7.02 12.32 -10.87
N GLY A 100 7.78 11.83 -9.89
CA GLY A 100 8.68 10.70 -10.08
C GLY A 100 9.55 10.48 -8.85
N ALA A 101 10.53 9.58 -8.98
CA ALA A 101 11.56 9.39 -7.98
C ALA A 101 12.93 9.80 -8.53
N GLU A 102 13.76 10.38 -7.66
CA GLU A 102 15.17 10.70 -7.95
C GLU A 102 16.04 9.44 -8.21
N ASN A 103 15.52 8.26 -7.88
CA ASN A 103 16.21 7.00 -8.04
C ASN A 103 15.34 6.02 -8.84
N GLU A 104 16.00 5.15 -9.62
CA GLU A 104 15.31 4.13 -10.41
C GLU A 104 14.40 3.29 -9.56
N TRP A 105 13.09 3.30 -9.82
CA TRP A 105 12.19 2.29 -9.30
C TRP A 105 12.37 0.96 -10.05
N SER A 106 13.62 0.48 -10.08
CA SER A 106 14.04 -0.77 -10.70
C SER A 106 14.27 -1.85 -9.64
N ARG A 107 14.35 -3.10 -10.10
CA ARG A 107 14.55 -4.27 -9.22
C ARG A 107 15.78 -4.19 -8.32
N ARG A 108 16.75 -3.32 -8.67
CA ARG A 108 17.96 -3.06 -7.89
C ARG A 108 17.66 -2.57 -6.47
N MET A 109 16.54 -1.87 -6.26
CA MET A 109 16.10 -1.42 -4.93
C MET A 109 15.47 -2.51 -4.06
N PHE A 110 15.22 -3.68 -4.65
CA PHE A 110 14.58 -4.84 -4.01
C PHE A 110 15.57 -6.00 -3.89
N ASP A 111 16.84 -5.66 -3.72
CA ASP A 111 17.91 -6.63 -3.51
C ASP A 111 17.88 -7.21 -2.09
N GLU A 112 18.65 -8.28 -1.92
CA GLU A 112 18.76 -9.01 -0.66
C GLU A 112 19.29 -8.13 0.48
N ARG A 113 20.28 -7.30 0.17
CA ARG A 113 20.85 -6.34 1.12
C ARG A 113 19.79 -5.41 1.69
N SER A 114 18.90 -4.88 0.85
CA SER A 114 17.82 -3.99 1.28
C SER A 114 16.80 -4.70 2.17
N ALA A 115 16.50 -5.97 1.89
CA ALA A 115 15.64 -6.81 2.72
C ALA A 115 16.25 -7.11 4.10
N ASP A 116 17.58 -7.22 4.17
CA ASP A 116 18.30 -7.46 5.42
C ASP A 116 18.43 -6.21 6.27
N LEU A 117 18.66 -5.05 5.64
CA LEU A 117 18.77 -3.76 6.32
C LEU A 117 17.42 -3.23 6.79
N TYR A 118 16.35 -3.48 6.03
CA TYR A 118 15.04 -2.90 6.30
C TYR A 118 13.95 -3.96 6.34
N TYR A 119 13.49 -4.28 7.55
CA TYR A 119 12.42 -5.25 7.77
C TYR A 119 11.19 -5.03 6.87
N LYS A 120 10.78 -3.77 6.68
CA LYS A 120 9.64 -3.39 5.80
C LYS A 120 9.81 -3.76 4.33
N ARG A 121 11.03 -4.10 3.90
CA ARG A 121 11.38 -4.51 2.54
C ARG A 121 11.53 -6.04 2.40
N ARG A 122 11.46 -6.79 3.51
CA ARG A 122 11.78 -8.22 3.55
C ARG A 122 10.95 -9.06 2.58
N GLY A 123 9.65 -8.79 2.44
CA GLY A 123 8.76 -9.50 1.52
C GLY A 123 8.75 -9.00 0.07
N GLN A 124 9.47 -7.91 -0.26
CA GLN A 124 9.34 -7.27 -1.57
C GLN A 124 9.89 -8.14 -2.71
N ARG A 125 10.99 -8.86 -2.48
CA ARG A 125 11.60 -9.73 -3.49
C ARG A 125 10.70 -10.93 -3.80
N GLN A 126 10.13 -11.56 -2.77
CA GLN A 126 9.18 -12.67 -2.91
C GLN A 126 7.91 -12.19 -3.61
N LEU A 127 7.41 -10.98 -3.29
CA LEU A 127 6.27 -10.39 -3.99
C LEU A 127 6.55 -10.21 -5.48
N LEU A 128 7.75 -9.75 -5.86
CA LEU A 128 8.13 -9.64 -7.27
C LEU A 128 8.11 -10.99 -7.99
N GLU A 129 8.61 -12.05 -7.36
CA GLU A 129 8.55 -13.41 -7.92
C GLU A 129 7.09 -13.87 -8.10
N ILE A 130 6.19 -13.59 -7.15
CA ILE A 130 4.77 -13.90 -7.30
C ILE A 130 4.17 -13.16 -8.50
N LEU A 131 4.47 -11.87 -8.64
CA LEU A 131 3.97 -11.04 -9.75
C LEU A 131 4.53 -11.46 -11.11
N ASP A 132 5.72 -12.06 -11.14
CA ASP A 132 6.32 -12.64 -12.35
C ASP A 132 5.76 -14.02 -12.72
N GLY A 133 4.88 -14.58 -11.90
CA GLY A 133 4.34 -15.92 -12.10
C GLY A 133 5.24 -17.04 -11.56
N ASN A 134 6.17 -16.71 -10.66
CA ASN A 134 7.09 -17.66 -10.00
C ASN A 134 6.78 -17.83 -8.49
N PRO A 135 5.54 -18.16 -8.07
CA PRO A 135 5.21 -18.30 -6.65
C PRO A 135 6.02 -19.42 -5.96
N THR A 136 6.47 -20.46 -6.67
CA THR A 136 7.37 -21.48 -6.11
C THR A 136 8.69 -20.87 -5.66
N ARG A 137 9.28 -19.98 -6.46
CA ARG A 137 10.52 -19.29 -6.10
C ARG A 137 10.32 -18.35 -4.92
N ALA A 138 9.15 -17.70 -4.85
CA ALA A 138 8.78 -16.88 -3.70
C ALA A 138 8.71 -17.69 -2.40
N ILE A 139 8.21 -18.93 -2.45
CA ILE A 139 8.19 -19.86 -1.30
C ILE A 139 9.61 -20.22 -0.88
N GLU A 140 10.49 -20.61 -1.81
CA GLU A 140 11.90 -20.94 -1.49
C GLU A 140 12.61 -19.77 -0.78
N LEU A 141 12.40 -18.55 -1.27
CA LEU A 141 12.98 -17.34 -0.67
C LEU A 141 12.38 -17.03 0.70
N ALA A 142 11.10 -17.32 0.94
CA ALA A 142 10.48 -17.18 2.25
C ALA A 142 10.98 -18.27 3.21
N ASP A 143 11.10 -19.51 2.75
CA ASP A 143 11.56 -20.64 3.55
C ASP A 143 13.00 -20.45 4.02
N ALA A 144 13.89 -19.95 3.16
CA ALA A 144 15.26 -19.60 3.57
C ALA A 144 15.30 -18.59 4.75
N ARG A 145 14.34 -17.67 4.82
CA ARG A 145 14.22 -16.74 5.96
C ARG A 145 13.61 -17.39 7.19
N LEU A 146 12.65 -18.29 7.00
CA LEU A 146 12.00 -19.03 8.08
C LEU A 146 12.91 -20.09 8.69
N GLU A 147 13.95 -20.55 7.98
CA GLU A 147 15.01 -21.38 8.54
C GLU A 147 15.85 -20.60 9.57
N GLU A 148 16.08 -19.31 9.35
CA GLU A 148 16.80 -18.42 10.28
C GLU A 148 15.89 -17.93 11.41
N ASP A 149 14.66 -17.54 11.09
CA ASP A 149 13.65 -17.04 12.02
C ASP A 149 12.27 -17.66 11.71
N PRO A 150 11.92 -18.79 12.36
CA PRO A 150 10.68 -19.51 12.10
C PRO A 150 9.39 -18.73 12.40
N VAL A 151 9.50 -17.62 13.15
CA VAL A 151 8.37 -16.77 13.53
C VAL A 151 8.41 -15.41 12.80
N ASP A 152 9.18 -15.29 11.72
CA ASP A 152 9.19 -14.05 10.93
C ASP A 152 7.83 -13.82 10.26
N ALA A 153 7.05 -12.91 10.83
CA ALA A 153 5.68 -12.62 10.41
C ALA A 153 5.58 -12.21 8.93
N GLU A 154 6.54 -11.44 8.41
CA GLU A 154 6.56 -11.00 7.02
C GLU A 154 6.85 -12.15 6.04
N SER A 155 7.79 -13.05 6.36
CA SER A 155 8.06 -14.24 5.54
C SER A 155 6.89 -15.22 5.57
N LEU A 156 6.24 -15.42 6.72
CA LEU A 156 5.01 -16.22 6.83
C LEU A 156 3.88 -15.61 5.98
N PHE A 157 3.70 -14.29 6.04
CA PHE A 157 2.72 -13.57 5.23
C PHE A 157 2.98 -13.75 3.73
N ILE A 158 4.21 -13.52 3.25
CA ILE A 158 4.47 -13.57 1.81
C ILE A 158 4.45 -15.00 1.27
N LYS A 159 4.88 -16.00 2.08
CA LYS A 159 4.69 -17.43 1.77
C LYS A 159 3.21 -17.77 1.62
N THR A 160 2.36 -17.23 2.49
CA THR A 160 0.90 -17.41 2.42
C THR A 160 0.32 -16.89 1.10
N VAL A 161 0.76 -15.70 0.65
CA VAL A 161 0.35 -15.15 -0.66
C VAL A 161 0.77 -16.09 -1.79
N ALA A 162 2.01 -16.59 -1.77
CA ALA A 162 2.51 -17.50 -2.79
C ALA A 162 1.77 -18.85 -2.81
N LEU A 163 1.50 -19.44 -1.64
CA LEU A 163 0.71 -20.67 -1.50
C LEU A 163 -0.71 -20.50 -2.03
N THR A 164 -1.32 -19.34 -1.77
CA THR A 164 -2.64 -18.99 -2.29
C THR A 164 -2.64 -18.98 -3.83
N GLN A 165 -1.60 -18.39 -4.44
CA GLN A 165 -1.44 -18.35 -5.89
C GLN A 165 -1.20 -19.72 -6.53
N LEU A 166 -0.65 -20.67 -5.78
CA LEU A 166 -0.50 -22.06 -6.20
C LEU A 166 -1.77 -22.91 -5.98
N GLY A 167 -2.85 -22.34 -5.43
CA GLY A 167 -4.06 -23.09 -5.08
C GLY A 167 -3.88 -24.03 -3.88
N ARG A 168 -2.77 -23.92 -3.14
CA ARG A 168 -2.50 -24.70 -1.92
C ARG A 168 -3.21 -24.06 -0.72
N ILE A 169 -4.53 -23.99 -0.79
CA ILE A 169 -5.35 -23.18 0.13
C ILE A 169 -5.22 -23.64 1.57
N ALA A 170 -5.21 -24.94 1.84
CA ALA A 170 -5.03 -25.45 3.21
C ALA A 170 -3.69 -25.03 3.84
N ASP A 171 -2.61 -25.02 3.05
CA ASP A 171 -1.30 -24.57 3.52
C ASP A 171 -1.27 -23.04 3.69
N ALA A 172 -1.97 -22.30 2.83
CA ALA A 172 -2.12 -20.86 2.94
C ALA A 172 -2.90 -20.47 4.21
N GLU A 173 -3.96 -21.19 4.58
CA GLU A 173 -4.68 -20.95 5.83
C GLU A 173 -3.79 -21.17 7.07
N GLN A 174 -2.99 -22.24 7.05
CA GLN A 174 -2.02 -22.49 8.12
C GLN A 174 -0.96 -21.38 8.19
N GLY A 175 -0.43 -20.95 7.04
CA GLY A 175 0.52 -19.85 6.94
C GLY A 175 -0.06 -18.52 7.45
N MET A 176 -1.31 -18.21 7.10
CA MET A 176 -2.02 -17.03 7.59
C MET A 176 -2.14 -17.06 9.11
N HIS A 177 -2.61 -18.18 9.66
CA HIS A 177 -2.73 -18.34 11.11
C HIS A 177 -1.37 -18.19 11.80
N ALA A 178 -0.32 -18.82 11.27
CA ALA A 178 1.04 -18.70 11.81
C ALA A 178 1.54 -17.24 11.76
N ALA A 179 1.31 -16.51 10.66
CA ALA A 179 1.68 -15.11 10.56
C ALA A 179 0.95 -14.25 11.59
N ILE A 180 -0.36 -14.47 11.79
CA ILE A 180 -1.16 -13.74 12.80
C ILE A 180 -0.64 -14.02 14.20
N VAL A 181 -0.36 -15.29 14.54
CA VAL A 181 0.24 -15.68 15.82
C VAL A 181 1.61 -15.04 16.02
N ALA A 182 2.40 -14.89 14.96
CA ALA A 182 3.68 -14.17 14.95
C ALA A 182 3.54 -12.64 15.03
N GLY A 183 2.31 -12.11 15.12
CA GLY A 183 2.05 -10.68 15.29
C GLY A 183 1.69 -9.93 14.01
N MET A 184 1.50 -10.62 12.88
CA MET A 184 0.99 -9.99 11.66
C MET A 184 -0.44 -9.46 11.87
N PRO A 185 -0.70 -8.16 11.66
CA PRO A 185 -2.06 -7.62 11.77
C PRO A 185 -2.98 -8.25 10.72
N VAL A 186 -4.19 -8.68 11.11
CA VAL A 186 -5.20 -9.19 10.16
C VAL A 186 -5.50 -8.17 9.05
N GLY A 187 -5.48 -6.87 9.38
CA GLY A 187 -5.63 -5.78 8.41
C GLY A 187 -4.63 -5.86 7.23
N ARG A 188 -3.45 -6.47 7.40
CA ARG A 188 -2.49 -6.72 6.31
C ARG A 188 -3.06 -7.67 5.25
N PHE A 189 -3.79 -8.70 5.65
CA PHE A 189 -4.44 -9.64 4.73
C PHE A 189 -5.68 -9.03 4.07
N LEU A 190 -6.37 -8.12 4.75
CA LEU A 190 -7.56 -7.43 4.23
C LEU A 190 -7.20 -6.30 3.25
N ALA A 191 -6.12 -5.57 3.52
CA ALA A 191 -5.62 -4.49 2.66
C ALA A 191 -4.68 -4.97 1.55
N GLY A 192 -3.91 -6.04 1.85
CA GLY A 192 -2.87 -6.62 1.01
C GLY A 192 -3.42 -7.23 -0.27
N PRO A 193 -2.54 -7.57 -1.24
CA PRO A 193 -2.86 -7.64 -2.65
C PRO A 193 -4.09 -8.52 -2.91
N ARG A 194 -5.27 -7.88 -2.98
CA ARG A 194 -6.56 -8.55 -2.83
C ARG A 194 -6.79 -9.59 -3.90
N ASP A 195 -6.33 -9.32 -5.12
CA ASP A 195 -6.38 -10.25 -6.23
C ASP A 195 -5.51 -11.49 -5.98
N LEU A 196 -4.35 -11.33 -5.33
CA LEU A 196 -3.45 -12.43 -5.01
C LEU A 196 -3.97 -13.29 -3.84
N LEU A 197 -4.77 -12.69 -2.95
CA LEU A 197 -5.38 -13.36 -1.80
C LEU A 197 -6.82 -13.79 -2.05
N ALA A 198 -7.40 -13.51 -3.21
CA ALA A 198 -8.82 -13.74 -3.50
C ALA A 198 -9.28 -15.18 -3.21
N PRO A 199 -8.53 -16.25 -3.56
CA PRO A 199 -8.91 -17.61 -3.21
C PRO A 199 -8.96 -17.84 -1.69
N LEU A 200 -7.96 -17.35 -0.95
CA LEU A 200 -7.91 -17.46 0.51
C LEU A 200 -9.05 -16.66 1.17
N ALA A 201 -9.41 -15.51 0.62
CA ALA A 201 -10.49 -14.67 1.15
C ALA A 201 -11.89 -15.33 1.09
N THR A 202 -12.04 -16.43 0.35
CA THR A 202 -13.30 -17.20 0.29
C THR A 202 -13.45 -18.24 1.41
N THR A 203 -12.41 -18.49 2.20
CA THR A 203 -12.45 -19.55 3.21
C THR A 203 -13.11 -19.10 4.50
N GLU A 204 -13.65 -20.07 5.25
CA GLU A 204 -14.23 -19.82 6.57
C GLU A 204 -13.18 -19.31 7.56
N SER A 205 -11.95 -19.83 7.51
CA SER A 205 -10.85 -19.37 8.36
C SER A 205 -10.57 -17.87 8.16
N PHE A 206 -10.50 -17.43 6.91
CA PHE A 206 -10.31 -16.02 6.60
C PHE A 206 -11.48 -15.17 7.11
N ALA A 207 -12.72 -15.63 6.91
CA ALA A 207 -13.92 -14.97 7.41
C ALA A 207 -13.86 -14.79 8.93
N LEU A 208 -13.50 -15.84 9.69
CA LEU A 208 -13.37 -15.81 11.15
C LEU A 208 -12.34 -14.78 11.63
N HIS A 209 -11.15 -14.73 11.01
CA HIS A 209 -10.14 -13.74 11.36
C HIS A 209 -10.57 -12.31 11.00
N SER A 210 -11.28 -12.14 9.88
CA SER A 210 -11.71 -10.82 9.39
C SER A 210 -12.87 -10.20 10.18
N ALA A 211 -13.69 -11.02 10.86
CA ALA A 211 -14.96 -10.60 11.46
C ALA A 211 -14.86 -9.61 12.64
N SER A 212 -13.66 -9.30 13.13
CA SER A 212 -13.48 -8.30 14.19
C SER A 212 -13.87 -6.90 13.69
N PRO A 213 -14.69 -6.14 14.43
CA PRO A 213 -15.03 -4.75 14.07
C PRO A 213 -13.81 -3.83 14.01
N ASN A 214 -12.72 -4.19 14.70
CA ASN A 214 -11.45 -3.45 14.66
C ASN A 214 -10.73 -3.57 13.30
N ASN A 215 -11.18 -4.47 12.42
CA ASN A 215 -10.59 -4.67 11.10
C ASN A 215 -11.28 -3.88 9.99
N ALA A 216 -12.35 -3.13 10.29
CA ALA A 216 -13.08 -2.39 9.27
C ALA A 216 -12.24 -1.26 8.64
N ILE A 217 -11.42 -0.57 9.45
CA ILE A 217 -10.42 0.39 8.99
C ILE A 217 -9.07 -0.34 8.92
N VAL A 218 -8.51 -0.43 7.72
CA VAL A 218 -7.25 -1.17 7.48
C VAL A 218 -6.04 -0.25 7.32
N HIS A 219 -6.25 1.02 6.94
CA HIS A 219 -5.24 2.08 7.01
C HIS A 219 -5.86 3.44 7.37
N GLY A 220 -5.03 4.29 7.99
CA GLY A 220 -5.46 5.58 8.52
C GLY A 220 -6.15 5.45 9.89
N PRO A 221 -6.93 6.46 10.31
CA PRO A 221 -7.19 7.73 9.62
C PRO A 221 -5.96 8.62 9.48
N MET A 222 -5.88 9.34 8.37
CA MET A 222 -4.84 10.34 8.10
C MET A 222 -5.47 11.72 7.94
N LEU A 223 -4.89 12.73 8.59
CA LEU A 223 -5.29 14.12 8.45
C LEU A 223 -4.56 14.79 7.29
N GLY A 224 -5.26 15.64 6.56
CA GLY A 224 -4.69 16.44 5.49
C GLY A 224 -5.51 17.69 5.21
N ALA A 225 -4.96 18.60 4.40
CA ALA A 225 -5.61 19.86 4.02
C ALA A 225 -6.24 20.59 5.22
N VAL A 226 -5.52 20.64 6.33
CA VAL A 226 -5.95 21.33 7.55
C VAL A 226 -5.78 22.82 7.33
N THR A 227 -6.85 23.58 7.51
CA THR A 227 -6.86 25.04 7.51
C THR A 227 -7.27 25.56 8.88
N ASP A 228 -7.54 26.86 8.97
CA ASP A 228 -8.16 27.49 10.13
C ASP A 228 -9.63 27.05 10.34
N THR A 229 -10.30 26.61 9.28
CA THR A 229 -11.75 26.35 9.26
C THR A 229 -12.17 24.99 8.72
N THR A 230 -11.23 24.21 8.16
CA THR A 230 -11.52 22.90 7.56
C THR A 230 -10.42 21.88 7.85
N ALA A 231 -10.76 20.60 7.74
CA ALA A 231 -9.79 19.52 7.72
C ALA A 231 -10.32 18.32 6.93
N SER A 232 -9.45 17.64 6.18
CA SER A 232 -9.77 16.39 5.51
C SER A 232 -9.28 15.19 6.31
N VAL A 233 -10.15 14.20 6.48
CA VAL A 233 -9.82 12.90 7.09
C VAL A 233 -9.92 11.83 6.02
N TRP A 234 -8.80 11.17 5.74
CA TRP A 234 -8.69 10.06 4.80
C TRP A 234 -8.67 8.73 5.55
N VAL A 235 -9.34 7.72 5.00
CA VAL A 235 -9.33 6.34 5.52
C VAL A 235 -9.28 5.33 4.38
N ARG A 236 -8.78 4.13 4.67
CA ARG A 236 -8.96 2.93 3.83
C ARG A 236 -9.64 1.84 4.64
N THR A 237 -10.66 1.22 4.08
CA THR A 237 -11.47 0.20 4.76
C THR A 237 -11.32 -1.19 4.14
N ALA A 238 -11.67 -2.22 4.90
CA ALA A 238 -11.65 -3.61 4.43
C ALA A 238 -12.67 -3.86 3.30
N GLU A 239 -13.81 -3.18 3.33
CA GLU A 239 -14.84 -3.24 2.30
C GLU A 239 -15.32 -1.84 1.91
N ALA A 240 -16.04 -1.73 0.79
CA ALA A 240 -16.62 -0.47 0.37
C ALA A 240 -17.78 -0.11 1.31
N THR A 241 -17.66 1.01 2.02
CA THR A 241 -18.59 1.36 3.11
C THR A 241 -18.70 2.87 3.31
N ARG A 242 -19.75 3.28 4.04
CA ARG A 242 -19.91 4.66 4.51
C ARG A 242 -19.28 4.80 5.89
N PHE A 243 -18.70 5.97 6.13
CA PHE A 243 -18.14 6.33 7.42
C PHE A 243 -18.50 7.76 7.80
N GLU A 244 -18.43 8.06 9.09
CA GLU A 244 -18.57 9.38 9.66
C GLU A 244 -17.32 9.74 10.45
N VAL A 245 -16.97 11.01 10.44
CA VAL A 245 -15.96 11.60 11.31
C VAL A 245 -16.70 12.50 12.27
N VAL A 246 -16.46 12.31 13.56
CA VAL A 246 -17.00 13.17 14.61
C VAL A 246 -15.82 13.84 15.29
N ALA A 247 -15.76 15.16 15.21
CA ALA A 247 -14.76 15.98 15.89
C ALA A 247 -15.42 16.86 16.95
N THR A 248 -14.78 16.99 18.11
CA THR A 248 -15.31 17.72 19.26
C THR A 248 -14.22 18.60 19.87
N ALA A 249 -14.54 19.87 20.13
CA ALA A 249 -13.74 20.81 20.91
C ALA A 249 -14.67 21.71 21.70
N ASP A 250 -14.34 22.02 22.97
CA ASP A 250 -15.08 22.97 23.82
C ASP A 250 -16.62 22.77 23.88
N GLY A 251 -17.06 21.52 23.74
CA GLY A 251 -18.48 21.15 23.72
C GLY A 251 -19.17 21.30 22.36
N GLU A 252 -18.51 21.88 21.37
CA GLU A 252 -18.97 21.92 19.98
C GLU A 252 -18.63 20.62 19.24
N ARG A 253 -19.55 20.14 18.39
CA ARG A 253 -19.43 18.89 17.65
C ARG A 253 -19.58 19.14 16.15
N HIS A 254 -18.56 18.75 15.38
CA HIS A 254 -18.56 18.77 13.92
C HIS A 254 -18.64 17.34 13.39
N ILE A 255 -19.46 17.13 12.36
CA ILE A 255 -19.66 15.82 11.73
C ILE A 255 -19.43 15.94 10.23
N ALA A 256 -18.64 15.04 9.68
CA ALA A 256 -18.47 14.87 8.24
C ALA A 256 -18.73 13.42 7.85
N SER A 257 -19.32 13.20 6.68
CA SER A 257 -19.54 11.86 6.12
C SER A 257 -18.64 11.63 4.92
N GLY A 258 -18.22 10.38 4.74
CA GLY A 258 -17.48 9.92 3.57
C GLY A 258 -17.89 8.51 3.17
N ALA A 259 -17.41 8.07 2.02
CA ALA A 259 -17.59 6.70 1.56
C ALA A 259 -16.34 6.20 0.85
N THR A 260 -15.98 4.96 1.15
CA THR A 260 -14.93 4.20 0.45
C THR A 260 -15.54 3.39 -0.69
N ALA A 261 -14.76 3.18 -1.75
CA ALA A 261 -15.23 2.45 -2.92
C ALA A 261 -14.13 1.59 -3.53
N ALA A 262 -14.49 0.42 -4.06
CA ALA A 262 -13.54 -0.55 -4.62
C ALA A 262 -12.75 0.01 -5.82
N ASP A 263 -13.37 0.88 -6.63
CA ASP A 263 -12.73 1.54 -7.77
C ASP A 263 -11.68 2.60 -7.36
N ARG A 264 -11.68 2.99 -6.08
CA ARG A 264 -10.71 3.89 -5.45
C ARG A 264 -9.89 3.18 -4.38
N ASP A 265 -9.61 1.90 -4.58
CA ASP A 265 -8.84 1.04 -3.66
C ASP A 265 -9.36 1.07 -2.21
N TYR A 266 -10.68 1.14 -2.06
CA TYR A 266 -11.37 1.21 -0.77
C TYR A 266 -10.94 2.40 0.09
N THR A 267 -10.47 3.47 -0.56
CA THR A 267 -10.12 4.73 0.09
C THR A 267 -11.28 5.72 0.03
N GLY A 268 -11.34 6.62 1.01
CA GLY A 268 -12.35 7.66 1.08
C GLY A 268 -11.91 8.83 1.94
N THR A 269 -12.53 9.98 1.73
CA THR A 269 -12.24 11.22 2.45
C THR A 269 -13.53 11.85 2.93
N ALA A 270 -13.53 12.34 4.17
CA ALA A 270 -14.57 13.20 4.74
C ALA A 270 -13.96 14.56 5.09
N VAL A 271 -14.67 15.64 4.82
CA VAL A 271 -14.21 17.01 5.07
C VAL A 271 -15.00 17.63 6.21
N LEU A 272 -14.32 17.91 7.31
CA LEU A 272 -14.83 18.72 8.42
C LEU A 272 -14.80 20.19 8.00
N ASN A 273 -15.89 20.91 8.27
CA ASN A 273 -16.05 22.32 7.93
C ASN A 273 -16.50 23.11 9.15
N GLY A 274 -16.25 24.43 9.12
CA GLY A 274 -16.66 25.36 10.17
C GLY A 274 -15.89 25.16 11.46
N LEU A 275 -14.65 24.67 11.39
CA LEU A 275 -13.78 24.55 12.56
C LEU A 275 -13.34 25.94 13.03
N SER A 276 -13.05 26.05 14.32
CA SER A 276 -12.45 27.24 14.90
C SER A 276 -10.94 27.25 14.65
N PRO A 277 -10.34 28.41 14.28
CA PRO A 277 -8.90 28.55 14.15
C PRO A 277 -8.15 28.25 15.44
N ASP A 278 -6.90 27.81 15.33
CA ASP A 278 -6.01 27.48 16.46
C ASP A 278 -6.65 26.64 17.59
N THR A 279 -7.52 25.71 17.21
CA THR A 279 -8.31 24.89 18.14
C THR A 279 -7.93 23.43 18.02
N THR A 280 -7.77 22.75 19.15
CA THR A 280 -7.52 21.32 19.19
C THR A 280 -8.83 20.55 19.35
N TYR A 281 -9.14 19.74 18.35
CA TYR A 281 -10.29 18.85 18.31
C TYR A 281 -9.86 17.41 18.65
N SER A 282 -10.64 16.74 19.50
CA SER A 282 -10.60 15.28 19.57
C SER A 282 -11.57 14.71 18.53
N TYR A 283 -11.14 13.74 17.72
CA TYR A 283 -11.99 13.15 16.69
C TYR A 283 -11.95 11.62 16.64
N GLN A 284 -13.02 11.04 16.10
CA GLN A 284 -13.19 9.59 15.90
C GLN A 284 -13.78 9.32 14.52
N VAL A 285 -13.46 8.15 13.96
CA VAL A 285 -14.07 7.64 12.73
C VAL A 285 -15.02 6.49 13.08
N LEU A 286 -16.26 6.63 12.66
CA LEU A 286 -17.34 5.67 12.84
C LEU A 286 -17.64 5.03 11.49
N VAL A 287 -17.43 3.72 11.36
CA VAL A 287 -17.81 2.98 10.14
C VAL A 287 -19.13 2.28 10.40
N ALA A 288 -20.04 2.30 9.43
CA ALA A 288 -21.31 1.60 9.57
C ALA A 288 -21.08 0.07 9.62
N GLU A 289 -21.76 -0.63 10.53
CA GLU A 289 -21.83 -2.09 10.47
C GLU A 289 -22.56 -2.50 9.18
N ASN A 290 -21.93 -3.42 8.43
CA ASN A 290 -22.28 -3.90 7.09
C ASN A 290 -23.78 -3.81 6.73
N GLN A 291 -24.15 -2.85 5.88
CA GLN A 291 -25.20 -3.09 4.89
C GLN A 291 -24.52 -3.70 3.67
N GLN A 292 -24.63 -5.02 3.56
CA GLN A 292 -24.38 -5.76 2.32
C GLN A 292 -25.04 -4.99 1.17
N PRO A 293 -24.33 -4.67 0.05
CA PRO A 293 -24.99 -4.02 -1.07
C PRO A 293 -26.17 -4.89 -1.51
N PRO A 294 -27.32 -4.30 -1.91
CA PRO A 294 -28.48 -5.09 -2.28
C PRO A 294 -28.07 -6.07 -3.39
N ARG A 295 -28.16 -7.37 -3.09
CA ARG A 295 -28.06 -8.41 -4.12
C ARG A 295 -29.09 -8.05 -5.18
N SER A 296 -28.63 -7.78 -6.40
CA SER A 296 -29.49 -7.72 -7.57
C SER A 296 -30.19 -9.07 -7.68
N GLN A 297 -31.45 -9.12 -7.25
CA GLN A 297 -32.30 -10.27 -7.54
C GLN A 297 -32.49 -10.32 -9.06
N PRO A 298 -32.31 -11.47 -9.72
CA PRO A 298 -32.76 -11.64 -11.09
C PRO A 298 -34.30 -11.50 -11.14
N PRO A 299 -34.87 -11.06 -12.27
CA PRO A 299 -36.31 -10.85 -12.38
C PRO A 299 -37.02 -12.20 -12.27
N GLY A 300 -37.71 -12.41 -11.16
CA GLY A 300 -38.56 -13.57 -10.93
C GLY A 300 -40.03 -13.21 -11.14
N ASP A 301 -40.60 -13.72 -12.22
CA ASP A 301 -42.04 -13.72 -12.51
C ASP A 301 -42.83 -14.53 -11.46
N GLY A 302 -43.88 -13.95 -10.88
CA GLY A 302 -44.86 -14.70 -10.08
C GLY A 302 -45.72 -13.83 -9.13
N PRO A 303 -47.04 -14.09 -8.98
CA PRO A 303 -47.99 -13.13 -8.43
C PRO A 303 -47.98 -13.01 -6.90
N ARG A 304 -48.23 -11.77 -6.45
CA ARG A 304 -48.26 -11.31 -5.06
C ARG A 304 -49.49 -11.83 -4.29
N THR A 305 -49.30 -12.17 -3.02
CA THR A 305 -50.32 -12.09 -1.98
C THR A 305 -49.88 -11.09 -0.90
N PRO A 306 -50.74 -10.18 -0.42
CA PRO A 306 -50.38 -9.23 0.62
C PRO A 306 -50.65 -9.85 2.00
N SER A 307 -49.65 -9.88 2.87
CA SER A 307 -49.88 -10.03 4.31
C SER A 307 -48.95 -9.13 5.11
N SER A 308 -49.56 -8.50 6.10
CA SER A 308 -49.24 -7.29 6.83
C SER A 308 -48.31 -7.48 8.05
N ARG A 309 -47.32 -6.59 8.23
CA ARG A 309 -47.05 -5.79 9.46
C ARG A 309 -45.82 -4.90 9.27
N PRO A 310 -45.78 -3.67 9.82
CA PRO A 310 -44.57 -2.85 9.81
C PRO A 310 -43.65 -3.32 10.93
N ALA A 311 -42.45 -3.81 10.59
CA ALA A 311 -41.39 -3.97 11.57
C ALA A 311 -40.77 -2.60 11.83
N ALA A 312 -40.79 -2.23 13.11
CA ALA A 312 -40.21 -1.02 13.66
C ALA A 312 -38.73 -0.86 13.29
N GLY A 313 -38.31 0.40 13.16
CA GLY A 313 -36.98 0.79 12.71
C GLY A 313 -35.85 0.11 13.47
N SER A 314 -35.03 -0.63 12.73
CA SER A 314 -33.69 -1.00 13.16
C SER A 314 -32.82 0.26 13.11
N THR A 315 -32.67 0.94 14.24
CA THR A 315 -31.59 1.91 14.43
C THR A 315 -30.27 1.14 14.47
N SER A 316 -29.62 1.05 13.32
CA SER A 316 -28.26 0.54 13.17
C SER A 316 -27.34 1.20 14.19
N ARG A 317 -26.83 0.44 15.15
CA ARG A 317 -25.94 0.93 16.20
C ARG A 317 -24.57 1.21 15.58
N ARG A 318 -24.23 2.49 15.39
CA ARG A 318 -22.89 2.90 14.95
C ARG A 318 -21.95 2.79 16.15
N GLN A 319 -21.05 1.82 16.14
CA GLN A 319 -19.99 1.72 17.14
C GLN A 319 -18.76 2.47 16.66
N SER A 320 -18.04 3.09 17.59
CA SER A 320 -16.73 3.67 17.28
C SER A 320 -15.74 2.54 17.03
N GLN A 321 -15.12 2.55 15.85
CA GLN A 321 -14.20 1.52 15.40
C GLN A 321 -12.76 2.02 15.31
N SER A 322 -12.53 3.29 15.68
CA SER A 322 -11.20 3.89 15.75
C SER A 322 -10.93 4.40 17.18
N PRO A 323 -9.66 4.43 17.63
CA PRO A 323 -9.32 5.20 18.82
C PRO A 323 -9.64 6.69 18.61
N THR A 324 -9.64 7.45 19.71
CA THR A 324 -9.74 8.91 19.65
C THR A 324 -8.39 9.50 19.23
N TYR A 325 -8.42 10.40 18.26
CA TYR A 325 -7.27 11.13 17.74
C TYR A 325 -7.40 12.62 18.06
N ASN A 326 -6.31 13.38 17.93
CA ASN A 326 -6.33 14.83 18.04
C ASN A 326 -5.97 15.49 16.70
N LEU A 327 -6.61 16.61 16.40
CA LEU A 327 -6.37 17.49 15.26
C LEU A 327 -6.26 18.92 15.80
N ARG A 328 -5.25 19.69 15.38
CA ARG A 328 -5.18 21.14 15.64
C ARG A 328 -5.33 21.90 14.34
N THR A 329 -6.25 22.86 14.29
CA THR A 329 -6.43 23.75 13.12
C THR A 329 -5.31 24.78 13.05
N SER A 330 -5.10 25.34 11.85
CA SER A 330 -4.12 26.41 11.67
C SER A 330 -4.60 27.71 12.35
N PRO A 331 -3.68 28.62 12.70
CA PRO A 331 -4.04 29.98 13.07
C PRO A 331 -4.78 30.70 11.93
N PRO A 332 -5.53 31.78 12.23
CA PRO A 332 -6.14 32.62 11.20
C PRO A 332 -5.13 33.12 10.18
N ALA A 333 -5.55 33.24 8.92
CA ALA A 333 -4.71 33.83 7.87
C ALA A 333 -4.27 35.26 8.27
N GLY A 334 -2.96 35.50 8.32
CA GLY A 334 -2.38 36.80 8.69
C GLY A 334 -2.01 36.95 10.17
N SER A 335 -2.21 35.94 11.01
CA SER A 335 -1.61 35.92 12.35
C SER A 335 -0.08 35.84 12.26
N PRO A 336 0.69 36.66 13.01
CA PRO A 336 2.14 36.56 13.04
C PRO A 336 2.54 35.23 13.70
N GLY A 337 2.87 34.23 12.87
CA GLY A 337 3.32 32.91 13.30
C GLY A 337 4.82 32.76 13.09
N THR A 338 5.55 32.54 14.17
CA THR A 338 6.93 32.04 14.15
C THR A 338 6.89 30.59 13.68
N PHE A 339 7.45 30.29 12.51
CA PHE A 339 7.70 28.91 12.09
C PHE A 339 8.95 28.42 12.82
N THR A 340 8.78 27.54 13.81
CA THR A 340 9.90 26.74 14.31
C THR A 340 9.94 25.46 13.48
N VAL A 341 11.00 25.32 12.68
CA VAL A 341 11.36 24.07 11.98
C VAL A 341 11.88 23.07 13.00
#